data_AF-A0AAU0QG36-F1
#
_entry.id   AF-A0AAU0QG36-F1
#
_cell.length_a   1.000
_cell.length_b   1.000
_cell.length_c   1.000
_cell.angle_alpha   90.00
_cell.angle_beta   90.00
_cell.angle_gamma   90.00
#
_symmetry.space_group_name_H-M   'P 1'
#
loop_
_entity.id
_entity.type
_entity.pdbx_description
1 polymer ?
#
loop_
_entity_poly.entity_id
_entity_poly.type
_entity_poly.pdbx_seq_one_letter_code
_entity_poly.pdbx_strand_id
1 'polypeptide(L)'
;MTKHRRQENTTARRFAAASALAVGATVVTPGVANAATFTVPNTDFSVDIPDFGNVPGYDFVQNFGFFEQPAQSTEFTPAAVSELSTPPVGQDQSFGVPGSASASVGQSIVDIARGKIGSPYVYGAAGPNAFDCSGFTSWVYSQVGKAIPRTSQAQASAGTPVAYGDLQPGDIVAFYGGASHVGIYVGNGMIIDALNSGSPVAERPLDMMPFHSAVRF
;
A
#
# COMPACT_ATOMS: atom_id res chain seq x y z
N MET A 1 85.60 0.90 25.49
CA MET A 1 85.56 -0.58 25.39
C MET A 1 84.19 -0.90 24.81
N THR A 2 83.96 -1.46 23.63
CA THR A 2 84.69 -2.44 22.83
C THR A 2 84.22 -2.33 21.37
N LYS A 3 85.18 -2.36 20.44
CA LYS A 3 84.96 -2.46 18.98
C LYS A 3 84.36 -3.83 18.65
N HIS A 4 83.71 -3.96 17.49
CA HIS A 4 83.67 -5.13 16.58
C HIS A 4 82.41 -4.97 15.71
N ARG A 5 82.33 -5.28 14.42
CA ARG A 5 83.28 -5.77 13.41
C ARG A 5 82.49 -5.71 12.09
N ARG A 6 83.12 -5.21 11.03
CA ARG A 6 82.60 -5.16 9.65
C ARG A 6 82.69 -6.54 9.01
N GLN A 7 81.65 -6.97 8.28
CA GLN A 7 81.79 -7.84 7.10
C GLN A 7 80.65 -7.56 6.12
N GLU A 8 81.02 -7.02 4.96
CA GLU A 8 80.22 -7.06 3.74
C GLU A 8 80.39 -8.45 3.12
N ASN A 9 79.31 -9.02 2.60
CA ASN A 9 79.41 -10.15 1.67
C ASN A 9 78.42 -9.98 0.52
N THR A 10 79.01 -9.96 -0.66
CA THR A 10 78.47 -9.90 -2.01
C THR A 10 77.49 -11.04 -2.30
N THR A 11 76.53 -10.77 -3.21
CA THR A 11 76.18 -11.64 -4.36
C THR A 11 74.69 -11.91 -4.54
N ALA A 12 74.31 -11.88 -5.84
CA ALA A 12 73.21 -12.56 -6.51
C ALA A 12 71.88 -11.81 -6.64
N ARG A 13 71.77 -11.17 -7.81
CA ARG A 13 70.53 -11.01 -8.57
C ARG A 13 69.72 -12.30 -8.55
N ARG A 14 68.47 -12.20 -8.11
CA ARG A 14 67.39 -13.12 -8.53
C ARG A 14 66.22 -12.26 -8.97
N PHE A 15 65.98 -12.27 -10.27
CA PHE A 15 64.74 -11.83 -10.87
C PHE A 15 63.63 -12.74 -10.33
N ALA A 16 62.81 -12.22 -9.42
CA ALA A 16 61.53 -12.83 -9.09
C ALA A 16 60.49 -12.16 -9.98
N ALA A 17 60.03 -12.91 -10.99
CA ALA A 17 58.85 -12.57 -11.76
C ALA A 17 57.67 -12.47 -10.77
N ALA A 18 57.18 -11.26 -10.56
CA ALA A 18 55.90 -11.06 -9.90
C ALA A 18 54.83 -11.42 -10.93
N SER A 19 54.29 -12.63 -10.81
CA SER A 19 53.05 -13.04 -11.46
C SER A 19 51.95 -12.14 -10.94
N ALA A 20 51.66 -11.05 -11.66
CA ALA A 20 50.48 -10.25 -11.42
C ALA A 20 49.28 -11.12 -11.78
N LEU A 21 48.49 -11.51 -10.78
CA LEU A 21 47.15 -12.05 -10.97
C LEU A 21 46.36 -11.01 -11.76
N ALA A 22 46.16 -11.26 -13.06
CA ALA A 22 45.19 -10.54 -13.85
C ALA A 22 43.81 -10.87 -13.27
N VAL A 23 43.27 -9.98 -12.44
CA VAL A 23 41.85 -9.97 -12.14
C VAL A 23 41.16 -9.69 -13.48
N GLY A 24 40.59 -10.74 -14.08
CA GLY A 24 39.81 -10.62 -15.30
C GLY A 24 38.59 -9.75 -15.01
N ALA A 25 38.69 -8.46 -15.30
CA ALA A 25 37.51 -7.62 -15.43
C ALA A 25 36.84 -8.04 -16.75
N THR A 26 35.80 -8.88 -16.64
CA THR A 26 34.87 -9.07 -17.75
C THR A 26 34.24 -7.70 -18.04
N VAL A 27 34.67 -7.08 -19.14
CA VAL A 27 33.98 -5.93 -19.71
C VAL A 27 32.65 -6.47 -20.24
N VAL A 28 31.60 -6.35 -19.42
CA VAL A 28 30.24 -6.54 -19.90
C VAL A 28 29.95 -5.33 -20.78
N THR A 29 29.90 -5.55 -22.09
CA THR A 29 29.33 -4.56 -23.01
C THR A 29 27.91 -4.25 -22.52
N PRO A 30 27.56 -2.99 -22.20
CA PRO A 30 26.17 -2.68 -21.89
C PRO A 30 25.33 -3.00 -23.13
N GLY A 31 24.46 -3.99 -23.00
CA GLY A 31 23.43 -4.25 -23.99
C GLY A 31 22.56 -3.00 -24.12
N VAL A 32 22.23 -2.62 -25.35
CA VAL A 32 21.30 -1.53 -25.61
C VAL A 32 19.96 -1.87 -24.94
N ALA A 33 19.64 -1.17 -23.85
CA ALA A 33 18.37 -1.32 -23.15
C ALA A 33 17.26 -0.78 -24.07
N ASN A 34 16.34 -1.64 -24.49
CA ASN A 34 15.10 -1.19 -25.10
C ASN A 34 14.18 -0.73 -23.96
N ALA A 35 14.12 0.59 -23.74
CA ALA A 35 13.13 1.19 -22.86
C ALA A 35 11.74 0.99 -23.48
N ALA A 36 10.84 0.33 -22.76
CA ALA A 36 9.43 0.29 -23.13
C ALA A 36 8.76 1.54 -22.56
N THR A 37 8.54 2.55 -23.39
CA THR A 37 7.80 3.75 -23.00
C THR A 37 6.32 3.40 -22.86
N PHE A 38 5.76 3.56 -21.66
CA PHE A 38 4.31 3.53 -21.45
C PHE A 38 3.80 4.98 -21.48
N THR A 39 3.17 5.35 -22.58
CA THR A 39 2.51 6.65 -22.74
C THR A 39 1.03 6.50 -22.41
N VAL A 40 0.54 7.27 -21.44
CA VAL A 40 -0.89 7.36 -21.14
C VAL A 40 -1.58 8.11 -22.30
N PRO A 41 -2.61 7.55 -22.95
CA PRO A 41 -3.30 8.23 -24.05
C PRO A 41 -3.86 9.59 -23.62
N ASN A 42 -3.67 10.62 -24.46
CA ASN A 42 -4.06 12.03 -24.23
C ASN A 42 -3.35 12.77 -23.08
N THR A 43 -2.12 12.39 -22.71
CA THR A 43 -1.27 13.20 -21.81
C THR A 43 0.20 13.15 -22.21
N ASP A 44 0.96 14.22 -21.90
CA ASP A 44 2.42 14.28 -22.10
C ASP A 44 3.22 13.57 -20.99
N PHE A 45 2.57 12.71 -20.20
CA PHE A 45 3.20 12.03 -19.06
C PHE A 45 3.75 10.67 -19.48
N SER A 46 5.08 10.53 -19.42
CA SER A 46 5.80 9.27 -19.61
C SER A 46 6.60 8.96 -18.34
N VAL A 47 6.45 7.75 -17.82
CA VAL A 47 7.23 7.25 -16.68
C VAL A 47 8.15 6.13 -17.17
N ASP A 48 9.45 6.31 -16.94
CA ASP A 48 10.46 5.29 -17.16
C ASP A 48 10.46 4.35 -15.95
N ILE A 49 10.15 3.07 -16.16
CA ILE A 49 10.18 2.06 -15.10
C ILE A 49 11.51 1.29 -15.22
N PRO A 50 12.50 1.53 -14.33
CA PRO A 50 13.72 0.74 -14.33
C PRO A 50 13.42 -0.71 -13.88
N ASP A 51 13.62 -1.62 -14.83
CA ASP A 51 13.94 -3.05 -14.75
C ASP A 51 13.49 -3.84 -13.49
N PHE A 52 12.53 -4.76 -13.67
CA PHE A 52 12.17 -5.79 -12.67
C PHE A 52 13.10 -7.01 -12.66
N GLY A 53 14.25 -6.96 -13.35
CA GLY A 53 15.21 -8.07 -13.44
C GLY A 53 16.09 -8.27 -12.21
N ASN A 54 15.56 -8.84 -11.11
CA ASN A 54 16.23 -9.72 -10.12
C ASN A 54 15.56 -9.70 -8.72
N VAL A 55 14.33 -10.19 -8.58
CA VAL A 55 13.83 -10.67 -7.28
C VAL A 55 13.87 -12.21 -7.32
N PRO A 56 14.72 -12.86 -6.52
CA PRO A 56 14.74 -14.32 -6.46
C PRO A 56 13.38 -14.87 -6.01
N GLY A 57 12.70 -15.64 -6.87
CA GLY A 57 11.50 -16.41 -6.49
C GLY A 57 10.22 -16.18 -7.30
N TYR A 58 10.23 -15.39 -8.38
CA TYR A 58 9.09 -15.35 -9.31
C TYR A 58 9.34 -16.28 -10.51
N ASP A 59 8.50 -17.30 -10.68
CA ASP A 59 8.42 -18.02 -11.95
C ASP A 59 6.95 -18.38 -12.21
N PHE A 60 6.48 -17.89 -13.35
CA PHE A 60 5.37 -18.35 -14.18
C PHE A 60 3.92 -18.36 -13.66
N VAL A 61 3.11 -17.46 -14.23
CA VAL A 61 1.88 -17.89 -14.92
C VAL A 61 1.72 -17.09 -16.21
N GLN A 62 1.93 -17.78 -17.32
CA GLN A 62 1.48 -17.36 -18.63
C GLN A 62 -0.02 -17.57 -18.75
N ASN A 63 -0.77 -16.52 -19.05
CA ASN A 63 -1.89 -16.51 -19.99
C ASN A 63 -2.58 -15.12 -19.99
N PHE A 64 -1.91 -14.07 -20.50
CA PHE A 64 -2.60 -12.79 -20.76
C PHE A 64 -3.22 -12.84 -22.16
N GLY A 65 -4.41 -13.45 -22.21
CA GLY A 65 -5.29 -13.38 -23.37
C GLY A 65 -5.90 -11.98 -23.49
N PHE A 66 -5.55 -11.30 -24.57
CA PHE A 66 -6.19 -10.11 -25.09
C PHE A 66 -7.71 -10.24 -25.06
N PHE A 67 -8.40 -9.30 -24.41
CA PHE A 67 -9.82 -9.06 -24.64
C PHE A 67 -10.00 -7.64 -25.18
N GLU A 68 -9.95 -7.59 -26.50
CA GLU A 68 -10.49 -6.54 -27.35
C GLU A 68 -12.02 -6.54 -27.23
N GLN A 69 -12.68 -5.39 -27.03
CA GLN A 69 -13.91 -4.97 -27.73
C GLN A 69 -14.50 -3.62 -27.20
N PRO A 70 -15.31 -2.91 -28.02
CA PRO A 70 -15.32 -1.46 -28.11
C PRO A 70 -16.46 -0.79 -27.33
N ALA A 71 -16.24 0.44 -26.86
CA ALA A 71 -17.33 1.31 -26.43
C ALA A 71 -17.48 2.48 -27.43
N GLN A 72 -18.62 2.49 -28.13
CA GLN A 72 -19.04 3.60 -28.97
C GLN A 72 -19.50 4.79 -28.14
N SER A 73 -19.10 5.96 -28.60
CA SER A 73 -19.47 7.29 -28.13
C SER A 73 -20.92 7.63 -28.48
N THR A 74 -21.65 8.17 -27.50
CA THR A 74 -22.74 9.11 -27.78
C THR A 74 -22.64 10.29 -26.82
N GLU A 75 -22.44 11.45 -27.41
CA GLU A 75 -22.31 12.76 -26.76
C GLU A 75 -23.70 13.30 -26.44
N PHE A 76 -23.88 13.88 -25.25
CA PHE A 76 -25.04 14.72 -24.95
C PHE A 76 -24.58 16.17 -24.80
N THR A 77 -25.06 17.02 -25.70
CA THR A 77 -24.94 18.47 -25.71
C THR A 77 -25.83 19.11 -24.62
N PRO A 78 -25.37 20.16 -23.93
CA PRO A 78 -26.24 20.95 -23.05
C PRO A 78 -26.91 22.09 -23.83
N ALA A 79 -28.23 22.21 -23.72
CA ALA A 79 -28.98 23.39 -24.15
C ALA A 79 -29.57 24.10 -22.93
N ALA A 80 -29.34 25.41 -22.87
CA ALA A 80 -29.80 26.34 -21.84
C ALA A 80 -31.24 26.82 -22.07
N VAL A 81 -31.94 27.19 -20.99
CA VAL A 81 -32.96 28.26 -20.89
C VAL A 81 -33.10 28.65 -19.39
N SER A 82 -32.71 29.85 -18.97
CA SER A 82 -33.47 31.12 -18.85
C SER A 82 -34.51 31.20 -17.71
N GLU A 83 -34.10 31.99 -16.70
CA GLU A 83 -34.77 32.91 -15.75
C GLU A 83 -36.30 32.91 -15.51
N LEU A 84 -36.69 33.02 -14.22
CA LEU A 84 -37.20 34.25 -13.54
C LEU A 84 -38.39 33.97 -12.58
N SER A 85 -38.35 34.67 -11.45
CA SER A 85 -39.48 35.14 -10.60
C SER A 85 -39.83 34.35 -9.33
N THR A 86 -39.48 34.96 -8.20
CA THR A 86 -40.02 34.78 -6.85
C THR A 86 -41.44 35.36 -6.73
N PRO A 87 -42.27 34.82 -5.83
CA PRO A 87 -42.95 35.70 -4.86
C PRO A 87 -42.78 35.22 -3.40
N PRO A 88 -42.80 36.12 -2.40
CA PRO A 88 -42.68 35.76 -0.98
C PRO A 88 -44.06 35.66 -0.30
N VAL A 89 -44.26 34.62 0.52
CA VAL A 89 -45.15 34.46 1.70
C VAL A 89 -44.87 33.02 2.17
N GLY A 90 -44.39 32.71 3.38
CA GLY A 90 -44.87 33.13 4.69
C GLY A 90 -45.70 31.98 5.28
N GLN A 91 -45.07 31.08 6.06
CA GLN A 91 -45.57 30.58 7.34
C GLN A 91 -44.62 29.53 7.95
N ASP A 92 -44.18 29.87 9.16
CA ASP A 92 -43.66 29.02 10.22
C ASP A 92 -44.43 27.70 10.34
N GLN A 93 -43.73 26.58 10.16
CA GLN A 93 -43.95 25.36 10.92
C GLN A 93 -42.57 24.69 11.09
N SER A 94 -41.89 25.03 12.19
CA SER A 94 -40.73 24.28 12.66
C SER A 94 -41.18 22.89 13.12
N PHE A 95 -41.27 21.95 12.18
CA PHE A 95 -41.21 20.54 12.51
C PHE A 95 -39.74 20.25 12.82
N GLY A 96 -39.44 20.09 14.11
CA GLY A 96 -38.16 19.55 14.55
C GLY A 96 -37.98 18.16 13.96
N VAL A 97 -37.42 18.08 12.75
CA VAL A 97 -36.82 16.86 12.22
C VAL A 97 -35.77 16.48 13.25
N PRO A 98 -35.83 15.29 13.88
CA PRO A 98 -34.72 14.84 14.71
C PRO A 98 -33.51 14.90 13.81
N GLY A 99 -32.61 15.84 14.11
CA GLY A 99 -31.48 16.15 13.23
C GLY A 99 -30.81 14.85 12.90
N SER A 100 -30.73 14.52 11.61
CA SER A 100 -29.92 13.41 11.12
C SER A 100 -28.55 13.60 11.75
N ALA A 101 -28.26 12.85 12.81
CA ALA A 101 -26.98 12.93 13.48
C ALA A 101 -25.97 12.58 12.39
N SER A 102 -25.18 13.58 11.96
CA SER A 102 -24.15 13.36 10.95
C SER A 102 -23.32 12.18 11.45
N ALA A 103 -23.30 11.09 10.69
CA ALA A 103 -22.55 9.91 11.07
C ALA A 103 -21.10 10.32 11.37
N SER A 104 -20.54 9.83 12.47
CA SER A 104 -19.14 10.11 12.79
C SER A 104 -18.24 9.54 11.69
N VAL A 105 -17.06 10.13 11.50
CA VAL A 105 -16.08 9.60 10.53
C VAL A 105 -15.77 8.12 10.79
N GLY A 106 -15.70 7.73 12.07
CA GLY A 106 -15.52 6.33 12.46
C GLY A 106 -16.66 5.42 12.00
N GLN A 107 -17.91 5.86 12.11
CA GLN A 107 -19.04 5.09 11.60
C GLN A 107 -19.01 4.97 10.06
N SER A 108 -18.66 6.03 9.34
CA SER A 108 -18.50 5.97 7.88
C SER A 108 -17.42 4.96 7.46
N ILE A 109 -16.28 4.91 8.18
CA ILE A 109 -15.23 3.90 7.97
C ILE A 109 -15.80 2.49 8.13
N VAL A 110 -16.59 2.24 9.18
CA VAL A 110 -17.23 0.93 9.43
C VAL A 110 -18.20 0.56 8.32
N ASP A 111 -19.02 1.49 7.86
CA ASP A 111 -20.02 1.22 6.82
C ASP A 111 -19.34 0.88 5.47
N ILE A 112 -18.26 1.60 5.13
CA ILE A 112 -17.42 1.29 3.96
C ILE A 112 -16.75 -0.09 4.10
N ALA A 113 -16.21 -0.40 5.29
CA ALA A 113 -15.59 -1.70 5.58
C ALA A 113 -16.59 -2.85 5.42
N ARG A 114 -17.82 -2.70 5.93
CA ARG A 114 -18.89 -3.69 5.78
C ARG A 114 -19.28 -3.93 4.32
N GLY A 115 -19.25 -2.89 3.49
CA GLY A 115 -19.51 -3.00 2.04
C GLY A 115 -18.51 -3.88 1.28
N LYS A 116 -17.41 -4.31 1.91
CA LYS A 116 -16.38 -5.18 1.33
C LYS A 116 -16.33 -6.58 1.92
N ILE A 117 -17.19 -6.91 2.88
CA ILE A 117 -17.34 -8.29 3.37
C ILE A 117 -17.60 -9.23 2.18
N GLY A 118 -16.88 -10.35 2.16
CA GLY A 118 -16.90 -11.33 1.07
C GLY A 118 -15.84 -11.12 -0.02
N SER A 119 -15.14 -9.97 -0.03
CA SER A 119 -14.05 -9.74 -1.00
C SER A 119 -12.91 -10.75 -0.78
N PRO A 120 -12.31 -11.31 -1.85
CA PRO A 120 -11.22 -12.27 -1.72
C PRO A 120 -9.95 -11.65 -1.12
N TYR A 121 -9.21 -12.48 -0.40
CA TYR A 121 -7.86 -12.13 0.03
C TYR A 121 -6.86 -12.37 -1.11
N VAL A 122 -6.04 -11.37 -1.41
CA VAL A 122 -4.89 -11.49 -2.32
C VAL A 122 -3.72 -10.71 -1.71
N TYR A 123 -2.60 -11.38 -1.48
CA TYR A 123 -1.41 -10.75 -0.93
C TYR A 123 -0.96 -9.57 -1.81
N GLY A 124 -0.71 -8.41 -1.20
CA GLY A 124 -0.35 -7.20 -1.92
C GLY A 124 -1.52 -6.39 -2.47
N ALA A 125 -2.75 -6.93 -2.49
CA ALA A 125 -3.89 -6.22 -3.05
C ALA A 125 -4.42 -5.11 -2.13
N ALA A 126 -4.86 -4.01 -2.73
CA ALA A 126 -5.38 -2.82 -2.04
C ALA A 126 -6.68 -2.29 -2.68
N GLY A 127 -7.56 -3.22 -3.08
CA GLY A 127 -8.89 -2.92 -3.57
C GLY A 127 -9.00 -2.57 -5.06
N PRO A 128 -10.22 -2.25 -5.52
CA PRO A 128 -11.47 -2.34 -4.75
C PRO A 128 -12.07 -3.76 -4.69
N ASN A 129 -11.49 -4.72 -5.42
CA ASN A 129 -12.07 -6.05 -5.66
C ASN A 129 -11.38 -7.18 -4.86
N ALA A 130 -10.18 -6.96 -4.34
CA ALA A 130 -9.43 -7.92 -3.54
C ALA A 130 -8.50 -7.17 -2.61
N PHE A 131 -8.14 -7.77 -1.47
CA PHE A 131 -7.38 -7.10 -0.43
C PHE A 131 -6.39 -8.02 0.28
N ASP A 132 -5.28 -7.49 0.75
CA ASP A 132 -4.64 -8.01 1.96
C ASP A 132 -5.05 -7.18 3.19
N CYS A 133 -4.57 -7.54 4.38
CA CYS A 133 -5.00 -6.93 5.63
C CYS A 133 -4.81 -5.41 5.67
N SER A 134 -3.62 -4.93 5.29
CA SER A 134 -3.26 -3.51 5.34
C SER A 134 -3.68 -2.75 4.07
N GLY A 135 -3.85 -3.46 2.96
CA GLY A 135 -4.47 -2.97 1.74
C GLY A 135 -5.97 -2.73 1.91
N PHE A 136 -6.65 -3.57 2.67
CA PHE A 136 -8.04 -3.37 3.09
C PHE A 136 -8.20 -2.09 3.91
N THR A 137 -7.43 -1.94 5.00
CA THR A 137 -7.52 -0.76 5.86
C THR A 137 -7.20 0.52 5.09
N SER A 138 -6.10 0.53 4.33
CA SER A 138 -5.70 1.71 3.54
C SER A 138 -6.72 2.09 2.46
N TRP A 139 -7.35 1.12 1.81
CA TRP A 139 -8.42 1.36 0.86
C TRP A 139 -9.67 1.94 1.53
N VAL A 140 -10.10 1.39 2.68
CA VAL A 140 -11.27 1.93 3.42
C VAL A 140 -11.02 3.36 3.88
N TYR A 141 -9.84 3.65 4.44
CA TYR A 141 -9.50 4.99 4.90
C TYR A 141 -9.40 6.00 3.74
N SER A 142 -8.94 5.58 2.56
CA SER A 142 -8.90 6.47 1.39
C SER A 142 -10.30 6.88 0.92
N GLN A 143 -11.34 6.07 1.15
CA GLN A 143 -12.72 6.42 0.82
C GLN A 143 -13.28 7.56 1.69
N VAL A 144 -12.70 7.76 2.88
CA VAL A 144 -13.01 8.91 3.76
C VAL A 144 -11.96 10.02 3.66
N GLY A 145 -11.13 10.01 2.61
CA GLY A 145 -10.13 11.05 2.34
C GLY A 145 -8.89 11.00 3.23
N LYS A 146 -8.63 9.88 3.92
CA LYS A 146 -7.45 9.69 4.78
C LYS A 146 -6.44 8.74 4.13
N ALA A 147 -5.25 9.24 3.85
CA ALA A 147 -4.13 8.41 3.41
C ALA A 147 -3.40 7.84 4.64
N ILE A 148 -3.26 6.51 4.70
CA ILE A 148 -2.52 5.82 5.75
C ILE A 148 -1.43 4.92 5.13
N PRO A 149 -0.39 4.52 5.89
CA PRO A 149 0.68 3.70 5.37
C PRO A 149 0.21 2.36 4.78
N ARG A 150 0.96 1.81 3.82
CA ARG A 150 0.58 0.57 3.12
C ARG A 150 0.73 -0.69 3.97
N THR A 151 1.66 -0.73 4.92
CA THR A 151 1.98 -1.93 5.70
C THR A 151 1.38 -1.88 7.09
N SER A 152 1.06 -3.05 7.66
CA SER A 152 0.47 -3.18 8.99
C SER A 152 1.34 -2.57 10.09
N GLN A 153 2.67 -2.75 10.01
CA GLN A 153 3.62 -2.20 10.97
C GLN A 153 3.65 -0.68 10.93
N ALA A 154 3.68 -0.10 9.73
CA ALA A 154 3.70 1.34 9.57
C ALA A 154 2.37 1.96 10.04
N GLN A 155 1.22 1.33 9.72
CA GLN A 155 -0.08 1.75 10.24
C GLN A 155 -0.11 1.76 11.77
N ALA A 156 0.34 0.67 12.41
CA ALA A 156 0.40 0.56 13.87
C ALA A 156 1.28 1.63 14.55
N SER A 157 2.21 2.26 13.81
CA SER A 157 3.13 3.29 14.33
C SER A 157 2.75 4.73 13.98
N ALA A 158 1.83 4.95 13.03
CA ALA A 158 1.59 6.27 12.44
C ALA A 158 0.41 7.04 13.06
N GLY A 159 -0.59 6.34 13.61
CA GLY A 159 -1.76 6.97 14.23
C GLY A 159 -1.56 7.33 15.70
N THR A 160 -2.57 7.94 16.31
CA THR A 160 -2.59 8.21 17.76
C THR A 160 -2.86 6.89 18.51
N PRO A 161 -2.02 6.47 19.46
CA PRO A 161 -2.24 5.23 20.22
C PRO A 161 -3.58 5.26 20.98
N VAL A 162 -4.29 4.14 20.97
CA VAL A 162 -5.57 3.94 21.67
C VAL A 162 -5.44 2.75 22.61
N ALA A 163 -5.87 2.92 23.86
CA ALA A 163 -5.92 1.82 24.81
C ALA A 163 -7.05 0.85 24.44
N TYR A 164 -6.90 -0.44 24.77
CA TYR A 164 -7.89 -1.47 24.46
C TYR A 164 -9.31 -1.12 24.93
N GLY A 165 -9.44 -0.52 26.13
CA GLY A 165 -10.73 -0.11 26.69
C GLY A 165 -11.36 1.12 26.04
N ASP A 166 -10.58 1.87 25.24
CA ASP A 166 -10.98 3.14 24.60
C ASP A 166 -11.20 2.99 23.09
N LEU A 167 -11.25 1.74 22.59
CA LEU A 167 -11.49 1.42 21.19
C LEU A 167 -12.84 1.97 20.73
N GLN A 168 -12.82 2.65 19.59
CA GLN A 168 -14.00 3.23 18.95
C GLN A 168 -14.13 2.73 17.50
N PRO A 169 -15.37 2.61 16.99
CA PRO A 169 -15.61 2.28 15.59
C PRO A 169 -14.72 3.10 14.64
N GLY A 170 -14.01 2.40 13.77
CA GLY A 170 -13.07 2.97 12.83
C GLY A 170 -11.60 2.94 13.27
N ASP A 171 -11.26 2.59 14.51
CA ASP A 171 -9.85 2.43 14.92
C ASP A 171 -9.17 1.27 14.18
N ILE A 172 -7.87 1.41 13.87
CA ILE A 172 -7.06 0.29 13.38
C ILE A 172 -6.53 -0.50 14.57
N VAL A 173 -6.76 -1.81 14.55
CA VAL A 173 -6.22 -2.75 15.52
C VAL A 173 -5.17 -3.61 14.84
N ALA A 174 -3.98 -3.64 15.42
CA ALA A 174 -2.90 -4.52 15.02
C ALA A 174 -2.87 -5.77 15.90
N PHE A 175 -2.50 -6.89 15.30
CA PHE A 175 -2.47 -8.20 15.93
C PHE A 175 -1.10 -8.88 15.76
N TYR A 176 -0.86 -9.85 16.66
CA TYR A 176 0.36 -10.67 16.74
C TYR A 176 1.66 -9.88 16.97
N GLY A 177 2.73 -10.62 17.27
CA GLY A 177 4.06 -10.02 17.44
C GLY A 177 4.52 -9.29 16.17
N GLY A 178 5.02 -8.06 16.35
CA GLY A 178 5.52 -7.25 15.23
C GLY A 178 4.42 -6.69 14.32
N ALA A 179 3.17 -6.60 14.79
CA ALA A 179 2.03 -6.06 14.05
C ALA A 179 1.90 -6.69 12.64
N SER A 180 1.95 -8.03 12.57
CA SER A 180 1.93 -8.76 11.28
C SER A 180 0.56 -8.80 10.61
N HIS A 181 -0.49 -8.36 11.31
CA HIS A 181 -1.85 -8.31 10.80
C HIS A 181 -2.60 -7.09 11.36
N VAL A 182 -3.57 -6.57 10.60
CA VAL A 182 -4.40 -5.41 10.99
C VAL A 182 -5.85 -5.61 10.56
N GLY A 183 -6.77 -5.00 11.30
CA GLY A 183 -8.18 -4.90 10.99
C GLY A 183 -8.78 -3.58 11.49
N ILE A 184 -10.03 -3.32 11.12
CA ILE A 184 -10.79 -2.13 11.54
C ILE A 184 -11.73 -2.55 12.67
N TYR A 185 -11.66 -1.88 13.82
CA TYR A 185 -12.61 -2.10 14.91
C TYR A 185 -13.99 -1.54 14.54
N VAL A 186 -15.04 -2.33 14.75
CA VAL A 186 -16.41 -1.95 14.38
C VAL A 186 -17.36 -1.80 15.56
N GLY A 187 -16.82 -1.82 16.79
CA GLY A 187 -17.58 -1.81 18.03
C GLY A 187 -17.91 -3.22 18.55
N ASN A 188 -18.45 -3.29 19.76
CA ASN A 188 -18.94 -4.52 20.39
C ASN A 188 -17.93 -5.69 20.42
N GLY A 189 -16.62 -5.39 20.52
CA GLY A 189 -15.59 -6.43 20.51
C GLY A 189 -15.41 -7.11 19.15
N MET A 190 -15.81 -6.47 18.05
CA MET A 190 -15.70 -7.01 16.70
C MET A 190 -14.75 -6.19 15.83
N ILE A 191 -14.15 -6.84 14.84
CA ILE A 191 -13.34 -6.23 13.78
C ILE A 191 -13.83 -6.66 12.40
N ILE A 192 -13.43 -5.93 11.36
CA ILE A 192 -13.44 -6.41 9.98
C ILE A 192 -12.01 -6.46 9.46
N ASP A 193 -11.62 -7.58 8.86
CA ASP A 193 -10.27 -7.81 8.34
C ASP A 193 -10.25 -8.67 7.08
N ALA A 194 -9.15 -8.59 6.34
CA ALA A 194 -8.80 -9.53 5.28
C ALA A 194 -7.73 -10.48 5.83
N LEU A 195 -8.14 -11.60 6.42
CA LEU A 195 -7.27 -12.44 7.27
C LEU A 195 -6.15 -13.16 6.50
N ASN A 196 -6.50 -13.95 5.48
CA ASN A 196 -5.57 -14.75 4.69
C ASN A 196 -6.24 -15.34 3.43
N SER A 197 -5.48 -16.00 2.56
CA SER A 197 -5.95 -16.58 1.29
C SER A 197 -7.08 -17.61 1.42
N GLY A 198 -7.26 -18.24 2.58
CA GLY A 198 -8.35 -19.19 2.84
C GLY A 198 -9.62 -18.55 3.38
N SER A 199 -9.66 -17.23 3.55
CA SER A 199 -10.78 -16.53 4.17
C SER A 199 -11.00 -15.15 3.53
N PRO A 200 -12.19 -14.87 3.00
CA PRO A 200 -12.49 -13.54 2.48
C PRO A 200 -12.53 -12.51 3.61
N VAL A 201 -12.66 -11.23 3.22
CA VAL A 201 -12.98 -10.14 4.16
C VAL A 201 -14.20 -10.51 4.97
N ALA A 202 -14.11 -10.45 6.30
CA ALA A 202 -15.22 -10.83 7.17
C ALA A 202 -15.21 -10.03 8.49
N GLU A 203 -16.37 -9.98 9.13
CA GLU A 203 -16.51 -9.48 10.51
C GLU A 203 -16.20 -10.63 11.48
N ARG A 204 -15.35 -10.36 12.49
CA ARG A 204 -14.79 -11.38 13.40
C ARG A 204 -14.65 -10.85 14.83
N PRO A 205 -14.69 -11.72 15.86
CA PRO A 205 -14.39 -11.32 17.23
C PRO A 205 -12.96 -10.80 17.34
N LEU A 206 -12.77 -9.68 18.04
CA LEU A 206 -11.47 -9.05 18.26
C LEU A 206 -10.53 -9.95 19.10
N ASP A 207 -11.10 -10.75 19.99
CA ASP A 207 -10.38 -11.64 20.90
C ASP A 207 -9.94 -12.97 20.27
N MET A 208 -10.31 -13.25 19.01
CA MET A 208 -9.88 -14.46 18.32
C MET A 208 -8.40 -14.43 17.93
N MET A 209 -7.76 -13.26 17.99
CA MET A 209 -6.35 -13.05 17.66
C MET A 209 -5.64 -12.31 18.81
N PRO A 210 -4.35 -12.60 19.09
CA PRO A 210 -3.58 -11.87 20.08
C PRO A 210 -3.49 -10.38 19.72
N PHE A 211 -4.09 -9.52 20.56
CA PHE A 211 -4.00 -8.07 20.43
C PHE A 211 -2.55 -7.60 20.57
N HIS A 212 -2.12 -6.69 19.69
CA HIS A 212 -0.81 -6.04 19.77
C HIS A 212 -0.93 -4.58 20.20
N SER A 213 -1.63 -3.77 19.40
CA SER A 213 -1.81 -2.33 19.63
C SER A 213 -3.03 -1.82 18.85
N ALA A 214 -3.50 -0.62 19.19
CA ALA A 214 -4.52 0.07 18.40
C ALA A 214 -4.14 1.54 18.18
N VAL A 215 -4.57 2.08 17.05
CA VAL A 215 -4.34 3.48 16.69
C VAL A 215 -5.57 4.11 16.04
N ARG A 216 -5.71 5.41 16.22
CA ARG A 216 -6.74 6.26 15.62
C ARG A 216 -6.10 7.27 14.65
N PHE A 217 -6.69 7.41 13.48
CA PHE A 217 -6.25 8.31 12.39
C PHE A 217 -7.24 9.45 12.14
#